data_AF-A0A562IGI8-F1
#
_entry.id   AF-A0A562IGI8-F1
#
_cell.length_a   1.000
_cell.length_b   1.000
_cell.length_c   1.000
_cell.angle_alpha   90.00
_cell.angle_beta   90.00
_cell.angle_gamma   90.00
#
_symmetry.space_group_name_H-M   'P 1'
#
loop_
_entity.id
_entity.type
_entity.pdbx_description
1 polymer ?
#
loop_
_entity_poly.entity_id
_entity_poly.type
_entity_poly.pdbx_seq_one_letter_code
_entity_poly.pdbx_strand_id
1 'polypeptide(L)'
;MPTIAWLTWHIGWWWSVATDHAEGRPARQRTEVGWPGEGATVGWLRDLRAGWLAYLDRLTDADLDAAASFPWPADSGHPVAHLLGWVNAELMKNAAEIGQLRLLRAAQAP
;
A
#
# COMPACT_ATOMS: atom_id res chain seq x y z
N MET A 1 -16.71 -11.69 -2.37
CA MET A 1 -16.09 -10.94 -1.25
C MET A 1 -14.58 -11.19 -1.27
N PRO A 2 -13.74 -10.17 -1.02
CA PRO A 2 -12.30 -10.37 -0.96
C PRO A 2 -11.93 -11.35 0.16
N THR A 3 -10.89 -12.17 -0.06
CA THR A 3 -10.27 -13.01 0.97
C THR A 3 -9.12 -12.26 1.64
N ILE A 4 -8.61 -12.74 2.79
CA ILE A 4 -7.40 -12.17 3.40
C ILE A 4 -6.20 -12.28 2.44
N ALA A 5 -6.10 -13.37 1.66
CA ALA A 5 -5.10 -13.50 0.61
C ALA A 5 -5.24 -12.39 -0.45
N TRP A 6 -6.47 -12.12 -0.91
CA TRP A 6 -6.71 -11.02 -1.85
C TRP A 6 -6.37 -9.66 -1.27
N LEU A 7 -6.75 -9.37 -0.02
CA LEU A 7 -6.47 -8.09 0.64
C LEU A 7 -4.97 -7.87 0.83
N THR A 8 -4.23 -8.90 1.25
CA THR A 8 -2.78 -8.78 1.45
C THR A 8 -2.01 -8.67 0.13
N TRP A 9 -2.46 -9.35 -0.93
CA TRP A 9 -1.99 -9.09 -2.28
C TRP A 9 -2.29 -7.64 -2.73
N HIS A 10 -3.52 -7.16 -2.49
CA HIS A 10 -3.95 -5.83 -2.90
C HIS A 10 -3.11 -4.74 -2.22
N ILE A 11 -2.88 -4.86 -0.90
CA ILE A 11 -1.93 -4.02 -0.13
C ILE A 11 -0.57 -4.04 -0.80
N GLY A 12 -0.04 -5.24 -1.02
CA GLY A 12 1.29 -5.38 -1.59
C GLY A 12 1.40 -4.74 -2.98
N TRP A 13 0.37 -4.83 -3.82
CA TRP A 13 0.33 -4.17 -5.12
C TRP A 13 0.30 -2.65 -5.01
N TRP A 14 -0.69 -2.07 -4.33
CA TRP A 14 -0.83 -0.60 -4.35
C TRP A 14 0.32 0.07 -3.60
N TRP A 15 0.86 -0.55 -2.54
CA TRP A 15 1.94 0.05 -1.74
C TRP A 15 3.27 0.01 -2.48
N SER A 16 3.52 -1.10 -3.18
CA SER A 16 4.62 -1.25 -4.13
C SER A 16 4.58 -0.15 -5.20
N VAL A 17 3.45 0.03 -5.88
CA VAL A 17 3.28 1.05 -6.93
C VAL A 17 3.41 2.47 -6.38
N ALA A 18 2.80 2.76 -5.23
CA ALA A 18 2.96 4.04 -4.54
C ALA A 18 4.43 4.36 -4.27
N THR A 19 5.21 3.37 -3.80
CA THR A 19 6.65 3.53 -3.55
C THR A 19 7.45 3.77 -4.82
N ASP A 20 7.12 3.09 -5.93
CA ASP A 20 7.81 3.35 -7.20
C ASP A 20 7.58 4.79 -7.68
N HIS A 21 6.34 5.27 -7.63
CA HIS A 21 6.03 6.66 -7.97
C HIS A 21 6.72 7.66 -7.04
N ALA A 22 6.69 7.39 -5.74
CA ALA A 22 7.31 8.23 -4.72
C ALA A 22 8.82 8.36 -4.92
N GLU A 23 9.49 7.27 -5.33
CA GLU A 23 10.92 7.27 -5.61
C GLU A 23 11.28 7.69 -7.06
N GLY A 24 10.30 8.11 -7.86
CA GLY A 24 10.51 8.50 -9.27
C GLY A 24 10.97 7.34 -10.17
N ARG A 25 10.72 6.09 -9.77
CA ARG A 25 11.05 4.89 -10.53
C ARG A 25 9.91 4.53 -11.49
N PRO A 26 10.18 3.81 -12.60
CA PRO A 26 9.11 3.23 -13.42
C PRO A 26 8.19 2.37 -12.56
N ALA A 27 6.90 2.71 -12.52
CA ALA A 27 5.92 2.00 -11.72
C ALA A 27 5.63 0.62 -12.29
N ARG A 28 5.75 -0.42 -11.45
CA ARG A 28 5.41 -1.79 -11.84
C ARG A 28 3.93 -1.93 -12.20
N GLN A 29 3.64 -2.79 -13.16
CA GLN A 29 2.27 -3.13 -13.52
C GLN A 29 1.62 -4.01 -12.45
N ARG A 30 0.30 -3.90 -12.30
CA ARG A 30 -0.48 -4.73 -11.37
C ARG A 30 -0.26 -6.22 -11.58
N THR A 31 -0.13 -6.66 -12.82
CA THR A 31 0.08 -8.05 -13.22
C THR A 31 1.47 -8.58 -12.86
N GLU A 32 2.43 -7.70 -12.58
CA GLU A 32 3.79 -8.07 -12.17
C GLU A 32 3.89 -8.33 -10.67
N VAL A 33 2.86 -7.98 -9.89
CA VAL A 33 2.84 -8.20 -8.44
C VAL A 33 2.18 -9.52 -8.11
N GLY A 34 2.99 -10.53 -7.76
CA GLY A 34 2.53 -11.82 -7.27
C GLY A 34 2.23 -11.81 -5.77
N TRP A 35 1.19 -12.54 -5.35
CA TRP A 35 1.00 -12.84 -3.92
C TRP A 35 1.98 -13.93 -3.49
N PRO A 36 2.81 -13.73 -2.46
CA PRO A 36 3.89 -14.66 -2.12
C PRO A 36 3.40 -15.91 -1.36
N GLY A 37 2.10 -16.02 -1.09
CA GLY A 37 1.51 -17.13 -0.34
C GLY A 37 1.52 -16.91 1.18
N GLU A 38 0.80 -17.78 1.88
CA GLU A 38 0.49 -17.64 3.31
C GLU A 38 1.76 -17.48 4.18
N GLY A 39 2.76 -18.34 3.99
CA GLY A 39 3.97 -18.36 4.81
C GLY A 39 4.90 -17.16 4.62
N ALA A 40 4.83 -16.47 3.48
CA ALA A 40 5.74 -15.38 3.12
C ALA A 40 5.08 -13.99 3.16
N THR A 41 3.74 -13.92 3.18
CA THR A 41 2.99 -12.65 3.10
C THR A 41 3.36 -11.66 4.20
N VAL A 42 3.50 -12.11 5.45
CA VAL A 42 3.83 -11.21 6.57
C VAL A 42 5.22 -10.61 6.43
N GLY A 43 6.21 -11.41 5.98
CA GLY A 43 7.56 -10.92 5.70
C GLY A 43 7.56 -9.89 4.59
N TRP A 44 6.91 -10.21 3.47
CA TRP A 44 6.78 -9.30 2.33
C TRP A 44 6.16 -7.95 2.68
N LEU A 45 5.08 -7.92 3.48
CA LEU A 45 4.46 -6.66 3.93
C LEU A 45 5.38 -5.86 4.88
N ARG A 46 6.22 -6.53 5.68
CA ARG A 46 7.21 -5.86 6.53
C ARG A 46 8.33 -5.25 5.70
N ASP A 47 8.75 -5.90 4.62
CA ASP A 47 9.76 -5.38 3.71
C ASP A 47 9.25 -4.13 2.96
N LEU A 48 7.99 -4.17 2.51
CA LEU A 48 7.33 -2.97 1.93
C LEU A 48 7.27 -1.83 2.93
N ARG A 49 6.90 -2.11 4.19
CA ARG A 49 6.94 -1.11 5.26
C ARG A 49 8.35 -0.56 5.47
N ALA A 50 9.37 -1.40 5.49
CA ALA A 50 10.75 -0.97 5.69
C ALA A 50 11.23 -0.05 4.54
N GLY A 51 10.95 -0.42 3.29
CA GLY A 51 11.24 0.42 2.13
C GLY A 51 10.50 1.76 2.17
N TRP A 52 9.21 1.74 2.52
CA TRP A 52 8.41 2.94 2.67
C TRP A 52 8.94 3.88 3.76
N LEU A 53 9.28 3.35 4.94
CA LEU A 53 9.87 4.16 6.01
C LEU A 53 11.21 4.75 5.60
N ALA A 54 12.05 3.99 4.91
CA ALA A 54 13.32 4.50 4.41
C ALA A 54 13.12 5.64 3.40
N TYR A 55 12.05 5.62 2.59
CA TYR A 55 11.67 6.75 1.75
C TYR A 55 11.24 7.96 2.58
N LEU A 56 10.36 7.77 3.57
CA LEU A 56 9.90 8.84 4.46
C LEU A 56 11.06 9.51 5.21
N ASP A 57 12.04 8.75 5.68
CA ASP A 57 13.21 9.25 6.40
C ASP A 57 14.11 10.18 5.54
N ARG A 58 13.96 10.14 4.21
CA ARG A 58 14.72 10.99 3.27
C ARG A 58 13.96 12.22 2.80
N LEU A 59 12.66 12.33 3.11
CA LEU A 59 11.85 13.45 2.65
C LEU A 59 12.26 14.76 3.34
N THR A 60 12.33 15.81 2.54
CA THR A 60 12.41 17.19 3.00
C THR A 60 11.04 17.86 2.95
N ASP A 61 10.89 19.00 3.61
CA ASP A 61 9.65 19.80 3.55
C ASP A 61 9.31 20.20 2.11
N ALA A 62 10.32 20.49 1.27
CA ALA A 62 10.10 20.83 -0.13
C ALA A 62 9.59 19.65 -0.97
N ASP A 63 9.98 18.42 -0.62
CA ASP A 63 9.50 17.22 -1.30
C ASP A 63 8.01 16.96 -1.04
N LEU A 64 7.50 17.41 0.12
CA LEU A 64 6.08 17.26 0.47
C LEU A 64 5.17 18.05 -0.47
N ASP A 65 5.64 19.17 -1.01
CA ASP A 65 4.91 20.05 -1.93
C ASP A 65 5.05 19.63 -3.41
N ALA A 66 5.91 18.66 -3.72
CA ALA A 66 6.07 18.15 -5.08
C ALA A 66 4.79 17.46 -5.58
N ALA A 67 4.55 17.50 -6.89
CA ALA A 67 3.37 16.87 -7.48
C ALA A 67 3.44 15.34 -7.42
N ALA A 68 2.38 14.70 -6.91
CA ALA A 68 2.20 13.26 -6.93
C ALA A 68 1.41 12.82 -8.16
N SER A 69 1.84 11.72 -8.79
CA SER A 69 1.16 11.12 -9.95
C SER A 69 0.44 9.81 -9.62
N PHE A 70 0.26 9.54 -8.33
CA PHE A 70 -0.44 8.37 -7.81
C PHE A 70 -1.07 8.74 -6.46
N PRO A 71 -2.29 8.24 -6.13
CA PRO A 71 -3.17 7.40 -6.95
C PRO A 71 -3.96 8.18 -8.02
N TRP A 72 -3.72 9.49 -8.16
CA TRP A 72 -4.45 10.37 -9.06
C TRP A 72 -3.75 10.53 -10.41
N PRO A 73 -4.44 11.06 -11.44
CA PRO A 73 -3.81 11.53 -12.66
C PRO A 73 -2.66 12.53 -12.39
N ALA A 74 -1.65 12.53 -13.26
CA ALA A 74 -0.46 13.38 -13.10
C ALA A 74 -0.75 14.89 -13.13
N ASP A 75 -1.86 15.29 -13.76
CA ASP A 75 -2.33 16.67 -13.84
C ASP A 75 -3.25 17.09 -12.68
N SER A 76 -3.48 16.21 -11.69
CA SER A 76 -4.34 16.50 -10.53
C SER A 76 -3.80 17.60 -9.61
N GLY A 77 -2.49 17.89 -9.67
CA GLY A 77 -1.84 18.88 -8.82
C GLY A 77 -1.79 18.52 -7.33
N HIS A 78 -2.12 17.27 -6.96
CA HIS A 78 -2.06 16.83 -5.58
C HIS A 78 -0.60 16.68 -5.11
N PRO A 79 -0.25 17.20 -3.92
CA PRO A 79 1.12 17.13 -3.41
C PRO A 79 1.46 15.73 -2.88
N VAL A 80 2.76 15.42 -2.74
CA VAL A 80 3.25 14.19 -2.10
C VAL A 80 2.67 14.02 -0.70
N ALA A 81 2.46 15.11 0.06
CA ALA A 81 1.78 15.06 1.35
C ALA A 81 0.40 14.37 1.28
N HIS A 82 -0.36 14.57 0.20
CA HIS A 82 -1.63 13.89 -0.01
C HIS A 82 -1.44 12.41 -0.32
N LEU A 83 -0.43 12.03 -1.09
CA LEU A 83 -0.07 10.62 -1.29
C LEU A 83 0.23 9.94 0.04
N LEU A 84 1.00 10.58 0.94
CA LEU A 84 1.28 10.03 2.27
C LEU A 84 0.01 9.83 3.09
N GLY A 85 -0.90 10.82 3.08
CA GLY A 85 -2.20 10.73 3.74
C GLY A 85 -3.07 9.61 3.15
N TRP A 86 -3.05 9.45 1.83
CA TRP A 86 -3.78 8.39 1.14
C TRP A 86 -3.24 6.99 1.50
N VAL A 87 -1.91 6.79 1.53
CA VAL A 87 -1.31 5.52 1.96
C VAL A 87 -1.77 5.15 3.37
N ASN A 88 -1.80 6.13 4.28
CA ASN A 88 -2.25 5.90 5.65
C ASN A 88 -3.74 5.50 5.71
N ALA A 89 -4.60 6.18 4.94
CA ALA A 89 -6.02 5.85 4.87
C ALA A 89 -6.27 4.45 4.29
N GLU A 90 -5.53 4.07 3.25
CA GLU A 90 -5.63 2.74 2.63
C GLU A 90 -5.17 1.62 3.57
N LEU A 91 -4.06 1.82 4.30
CA LEU A 91 -3.60 0.87 5.33
C LEU A 91 -4.65 0.68 6.42
N MET A 92 -5.23 1.78 6.92
CA MET A 92 -6.28 1.74 7.93
C MET A 92 -7.52 0.97 7.42
N LYS A 93 -7.98 1.30 6.21
CA LYS A 93 -9.12 0.64 5.57
C LYS A 93 -8.87 -0.87 5.41
N ASN A 94 -7.73 -1.26 4.83
CA ASN A 94 -7.45 -2.68 4.59
C ASN A 94 -7.24 -3.45 5.90
N ALA A 95 -6.68 -2.84 6.95
CA ALA A 95 -6.60 -3.44 8.27
C ALA A 95 -8.00 -3.72 8.86
N ALA A 96 -8.94 -2.78 8.71
CA ALA A 96 -10.33 -2.96 9.14
C ALA A 96 -11.03 -4.09 8.37
N GLU A 97 -10.85 -4.17 7.04
CA GLU A 97 -11.39 -5.24 6.21
C GLU A 97 -10.86 -6.64 6.62
N ILE A 98 -9.56 -6.74 6.91
CA ILE A 98 -8.96 -7.97 7.44
C ILE A 98 -9.58 -8.32 8.80
N GLY A 99 -9.75 -7.33 9.69
CA GLY A 99 -10.41 -7.51 10.99
C GLY A 99 -11.82 -8.05 10.85
N GLN A 100 -12.63 -7.47 9.95
CA GLN A 100 -13.98 -7.93 9.65
C GLN A 100 -14.00 -9.39 9.18
N LEU A 101 -13.11 -9.77 8.25
CA LEU A 101 -13.05 -11.16 7.76
C LEU A 101 -12.67 -12.15 8.87
N ARG A 102 -11.79 -11.76 9.80
CA ARG A 102 -11.44 -12.58 10.96
C ARG A 102 -12.63 -12.77 11.90
N LEU A 103 -13.42 -11.72 12.15
CA LEU A 103 -14.62 -11.81 12.98
C LEU A 103 -15.68 -12.72 12.34
N LEU A 104 -15.92 -12.58 11.04
CA LEU A 104 -16.84 -13.45 10.31
C LEU A 104 -16.40 -14.92 10.35
N ARG A 105 -15.10 -15.20 10.20
CA ARG A 105 -14.56 -16.55 10.30
C ARG A 105 -14.74 -17.14 11.70
N ALA A 106 -14.53 -16.35 12.74
CA ALA A 106 -14.71 -16.77 14.13
C ALA A 106 -16.18 -17.05 14.46
N ALA A 107 -17.11 -16.21 13.98
CA ALA A 107 -18.54 -16.41 14.16
C ALA A 107 -19.10 -17.65 13.43
N GLN A 108 -18.40 -18.13 12.41
CA GLN A 108 -18.74 -19.35 11.67
C GLN A 108 -18.03 -20.61 12.20
N ALA A 109 -17.19 -20.49 13.23
CA ALA A 109 -16.57 -21.65 13.85
C ALA A 109 -17.63 -22.40 14.69
N PRO A 110 -17.76 -23.73 14.53
CA PRO A 110 -18.67 -24.55 15.31
C PRO A 110 -18.29 -24.64 16.79
#